data_AF-A0A962ZQ00-F1
#
_entry.id   AF-A0A962ZQ00-F1
#
_cell.length_a   1.000
_cell.length_b   1.000
_cell.length_c   1.000
_cell.angle_alpha   90.00
_cell.angle_beta   90.00
_cell.angle_gamma   90.00
#
_symmetry.space_group_name_H-M   'P 1'
#
loop_
_entity.id
_entity.type
_entity.pdbx_description
1 polymer ?
#
loop_
_entity_poly.entity_id
_entity_poly.type
_entity_poly.pdbx_seq_one_letter_code
_entity_poly.pdbx_strand_id
1 'polypeptide(L)'
;FAEAFAQLEMHMQRSLVDPLDDTSHMLALAEQRAAELGQFMAKLSPGRKAGAVAKGASPQASLVKDTRISPEFREVFIEEAEEIVAELTRLTGEWLDDPQSNDLLRDIRRHFHTFKGNGRAVGANVLGELGWAAQDMLDRSLDGDITPNSDVQTLVSEVVAALPALVQSYSREEGADVERIRQLTNQCFAAANMSAGSTGRQAGPADDSLGMRAIPSTEPLSH
;
A
#
# COMPACT_ATOMS: atom_id res chain seq x y z
N PHE A 1 17.76 -5.95 -5.53
CA PHE A 1 18.70 -5.45 -4.52
C PHE A 1 18.55 -3.95 -4.29
N ALA A 2 18.71 -3.10 -5.32
CA ALA A 2 18.49 -1.65 -5.17
C ALA A 2 17.08 -1.28 -4.64
N GLU A 3 16.06 -2.01 -5.05
CA GLU A 3 14.67 -1.73 -4.68
C GLU A 3 14.29 -2.22 -3.27
N ALA A 4 14.88 -3.34 -2.83
CA ALA A 4 14.79 -3.79 -1.44
C ALA A 4 15.56 -2.86 -0.49
N PHE A 5 16.67 -2.29 -0.97
CA PHE A 5 17.42 -1.27 -0.23
C PHE A 5 16.63 0.04 -0.16
N ALA A 6 16.01 0.48 -1.26
CA ALA A 6 15.16 1.67 -1.28
C ALA A 6 13.93 1.52 -0.36
N GLN A 7 13.32 0.33 -0.30
CA GLN A 7 12.24 0.05 0.66
C GLN A 7 12.74 0.06 2.11
N LEU A 8 13.92 -0.50 2.39
CA LEU A 8 14.55 -0.42 3.72
C LEU A 8 14.96 1.01 4.10
N GLU A 9 15.42 1.80 3.13
CA GLU A 9 15.90 3.17 3.32
C GLU A 9 14.75 4.17 3.50
N MET A 10 13.69 4.05 2.67
CA MET A 10 12.42 4.78 2.85
C MET A 10 11.78 4.44 4.20
N HIS A 11 11.84 3.18 4.62
CA HIS A 11 11.30 2.73 5.90
C HIS A 11 12.14 3.20 7.11
N MET A 12 13.48 3.22 7.01
CA MET A 12 14.34 3.84 8.02
C MET A 12 14.11 5.36 8.13
N GLN A 13 13.90 6.05 7.01
CA GLN A 13 13.60 7.48 7.02
C GLN A 13 12.22 7.78 7.64
N ARG A 14 11.25 6.86 7.51
CA ARG A 14 9.90 7.01 8.11
C ARG A 14 9.85 6.58 9.58
N SER A 15 10.73 5.67 10.03
CA SER A 15 10.96 5.31 11.45
C SER A 15 11.55 6.47 12.28
N LEU A 16 12.23 7.43 11.65
CA LEU A 16 12.72 8.65 12.32
C LEU A 16 11.60 9.66 12.61
N VAL A 17 10.42 9.51 11.99
CA VAL A 17 9.32 10.47 12.08
C VAL A 17 8.31 10.09 13.18
N ASP A 18 8.24 8.82 13.60
CA ASP A 18 7.38 8.38 14.71
C ASP A 18 8.13 7.41 15.67
N PRO A 19 8.63 7.91 16.82
CA PRO A 19 9.42 7.13 17.78
C PRO A 19 8.63 6.04 18.53
N LEU A 20 7.32 5.92 18.31
CA LEU A 20 6.44 4.95 18.98
C LEU A 20 6.01 3.78 18.09
N ASP A 21 6.44 3.72 16.83
CA ASP A 21 6.22 2.54 15.99
C ASP A 21 7.12 1.40 16.48
N ASP A 22 6.52 0.40 17.12
CA ASP A 22 7.21 -0.73 17.72
C ASP A 22 7.95 -1.56 16.66
N THR A 23 9.25 -1.29 16.53
CA THR A 23 10.17 -1.90 15.54
C THR A 23 10.50 -3.38 15.83
N SER A 24 9.93 -3.98 16.89
CA SER A 24 10.14 -5.38 17.27
C SER A 24 9.77 -6.37 16.16
N HIS A 25 8.70 -6.10 15.41
CA HIS A 25 8.31 -6.91 14.25
C HIS A 25 9.26 -6.75 13.05
N MET A 26 9.95 -5.61 12.93
CA MET A 26 10.94 -5.36 11.88
C MET A 26 12.23 -6.13 12.12
N LEU A 27 12.66 -6.25 13.37
CA LEU A 27 13.76 -7.15 13.77
C LEU A 27 13.40 -8.61 13.47
N ALA A 28 12.21 -9.06 13.85
CA ALA A 28 11.76 -10.42 13.57
C ALA A 28 11.68 -10.73 12.06
N LEU A 29 11.16 -9.79 11.25
CA LEU A 29 11.11 -9.93 9.80
C LEU A 29 12.51 -9.90 9.17
N ALA A 30 13.39 -8.99 9.61
CA ALA A 30 14.77 -8.92 9.13
C ALA A 30 15.56 -10.19 9.47
N GLU A 31 15.40 -10.74 10.67
CA GLU A 31 15.99 -12.00 11.11
C GLU A 31 15.49 -13.19 10.27
N GLN A 32 14.18 -13.26 10.02
CA GLN A 32 13.60 -14.29 9.15
C GLN A 32 14.16 -14.20 7.72
N ARG A 33 14.26 -13.00 7.15
CA ARG A 33 14.82 -12.81 5.80
C ARG A 33 16.31 -13.12 5.73
N ALA A 34 17.08 -12.79 6.77
CA ALA A 34 18.48 -13.15 6.87
C ALA A 34 18.67 -14.68 6.95
N ALA A 35 17.81 -15.37 7.71
CA ALA A 35 17.82 -16.83 7.79
C ALA A 35 17.46 -17.49 6.45
N GLU A 36 16.46 -16.97 5.73
CA GLU A 36 16.08 -17.43 4.39
C GLU A 36 17.23 -17.22 3.37
N LEU A 37 17.91 -16.07 3.42
CA LEU A 37 19.09 -15.78 2.60
C LEU A 37 20.25 -16.75 2.89
N GLY A 38 20.51 -17.06 4.17
CA GLY A 38 21.51 -18.06 4.55
C GLY A 38 21.21 -19.45 3.99
N GLN A 39 19.94 -19.88 4.05
CA GLN A 39 19.50 -21.14 3.46
C GLN A 39 19.57 -21.14 1.93
N PHE A 40 19.30 -20.01 1.28
CA PHE A 40 19.37 -19.88 -0.18
C PHE A 40 20.82 -19.88 -0.65
N MET A 41 21.72 -19.19 0.06
CA MET A 41 23.16 -19.21 -0.19
C MET A 41 23.76 -20.60 -0.01
N ALA A 42 23.30 -21.37 0.99
CA ALA A 42 23.73 -22.75 1.20
C ALA A 42 23.30 -23.71 0.05
N LYS A 43 22.26 -23.35 -0.72
CA LYS A 43 21.75 -24.11 -1.87
C LYS A 43 22.37 -23.68 -3.21
N LEU A 44 23.14 -22.59 -3.24
CA LEU A 44 23.82 -22.13 -4.45
C LEU A 44 25.15 -22.87 -4.60
N SER A 45 25.27 -23.68 -5.65
CA SER A 45 26.57 -24.24 -6.05
C SER A 45 27.44 -23.14 -6.68
N PRO A 46 28.77 -23.09 -6.41
CA PRO A 46 29.63 -22.03 -6.93
C PRO A 46 29.61 -22.01 -8.47
N GLY A 47 29.29 -20.84 -9.06
CA GLY A 47 29.44 -20.62 -10.50
C GLY A 47 28.17 -20.30 -11.30
N ARG A 48 26.99 -20.18 -10.68
CA ARG A 48 25.79 -19.72 -11.40
C ARG A 48 25.88 -18.22 -11.67
N LYS A 49 26.15 -17.82 -12.92
CA LYS A 49 26.06 -16.41 -13.34
C LYS A 49 24.62 -15.92 -13.24
N ALA A 50 24.44 -14.75 -12.62
CA ALA A 50 23.16 -14.08 -12.51
C ALA A 50 22.63 -13.75 -13.92
N GLY A 51 21.60 -14.48 -14.34
CA GLY A 51 20.84 -14.13 -15.54
C GLY A 51 20.05 -12.85 -15.31
N ALA A 52 19.98 -11.99 -16.33
CA ALA A 52 19.26 -10.73 -16.30
C ALA A 52 17.85 -10.90 -15.72
N VAL A 53 17.51 -10.06 -14.75
CA VAL A 53 16.20 -10.02 -14.10
C VAL A 53 15.17 -9.61 -15.15
N ALA A 54 14.21 -10.49 -15.43
CA ALA A 54 13.09 -10.18 -16.30
C ALA A 54 12.28 -9.02 -15.69
N LYS A 55 12.14 -7.94 -16.45
CA LYS A 55 11.33 -6.77 -16.13
C LYS A 55 9.86 -7.17 -16.33
N GLY A 56 9.20 -7.59 -15.24
CA GLY A 56 7.83 -8.08 -15.26
C GLY A 56 7.53 -8.90 -14.01
N ALA A 57 7.58 -8.26 -12.84
CA ALA A 57 7.07 -8.87 -11.61
C ALA A 57 5.56 -8.65 -11.57
N SER A 58 4.79 -9.72 -11.77
CA SER A 58 3.39 -9.79 -11.37
C SER A 58 3.25 -9.47 -9.86
N PRO A 59 2.06 -9.03 -9.39
CA PRO A 59 1.85 -8.68 -7.98
C PRO A 59 2.33 -9.84 -7.11
N GLN A 60 3.36 -9.58 -6.28
CA GLN A 60 3.91 -10.60 -5.40
C GLN A 60 2.79 -11.02 -4.45
N ALA A 61 2.34 -12.27 -4.57
CA ALA A 61 1.39 -12.84 -3.64
C ALA A 61 1.94 -12.66 -2.22
N SER A 62 1.20 -11.95 -1.35
CA SER A 62 1.53 -11.89 0.07
C SER A 62 1.79 -13.30 0.58
N LEU A 63 2.92 -13.50 1.27
CA LEU A 63 3.34 -14.77 1.86
C LEU A 63 3.07 -14.81 3.38
N VAL A 64 2.46 -13.75 3.94
CA VAL A 64 2.16 -13.67 5.39
C VAL A 64 1.22 -14.80 5.77
N LYS A 65 1.49 -15.47 6.89
CA LYS A 65 0.65 -16.56 7.41
C LYS A 65 0.23 -16.23 8.83
N ASP A 66 -0.98 -16.63 9.17
CA ASP A 66 -1.44 -16.58 10.54
C ASP A 66 -0.63 -17.52 11.41
N THR A 67 -0.38 -17.09 12.64
CA THR A 67 0.09 -17.95 13.71
C THR A 67 -1.10 -18.44 14.52
N ARG A 68 -0.88 -19.44 15.39
CA ARG A 68 -1.96 -19.97 16.22
C ARG A 68 -2.45 -18.88 17.18
N ILE A 69 -3.70 -18.46 17.00
CA ILE A 69 -4.41 -17.60 17.97
C ILE A 69 -4.80 -18.46 19.18
N SER A 70 -4.37 -18.04 20.37
CA SER A 70 -4.71 -18.74 21.59
C SER A 70 -6.20 -18.60 21.92
N PRO A 71 -6.90 -19.66 22.38
CA PRO A 71 -8.33 -19.59 22.67
C PRO A 71 -8.71 -18.45 23.63
N GLU A 72 -7.89 -18.20 24.64
CA GLU A 72 -8.11 -17.15 25.64
C GLU A 72 -8.04 -15.72 25.08
N PHE A 73 -7.35 -15.51 23.95
CA PHE A 73 -7.24 -14.20 23.31
C PHE A 73 -8.20 -14.04 22.12
N ARG A 74 -8.83 -15.12 21.66
CA ARG A 74 -9.68 -15.08 20.46
C ARG A 74 -10.94 -14.25 20.65
N GLU A 75 -11.64 -14.44 21.76
CA GLU A 75 -12.89 -13.73 22.04
C GLU A 75 -12.63 -12.23 22.20
N VAL A 76 -11.62 -11.87 22.99
CA VAL A 76 -11.18 -10.48 23.17
C VAL A 76 -10.76 -9.84 21.85
N PHE A 77 -10.00 -10.55 21.01
CA PHE A 77 -9.62 -10.07 19.69
C PHE A 77 -10.82 -9.73 18.82
N ILE A 78 -11.81 -10.63 18.76
CA ILE A 78 -13.01 -10.43 17.94
C ILE A 78 -13.79 -9.21 18.43
N GLU A 79 -14.01 -9.09 19.74
CA GLU A 79 -14.72 -7.96 20.35
C GLU A 79 -14.02 -6.62 20.04
N GLU A 80 -12.70 -6.52 20.29
CA GLU A 80 -11.93 -5.32 19.97
C GLU A 80 -11.93 -5.00 18.46
N ALA A 81 -11.81 -6.02 17.62
CA ALA A 81 -11.84 -5.85 16.17
C ALA A 81 -13.22 -5.35 15.70
N GLU A 82 -14.31 -5.87 16.26
CA GLU A 82 -15.68 -5.42 15.94
C GLU A 82 -15.91 -3.96 16.33
N GLU A 83 -15.40 -3.51 17.48
CA GLU A 83 -15.46 -2.11 17.89
C GLU A 83 -14.70 -1.19 16.92
N ILE A 84 -13.48 -1.59 16.51
CA ILE A 84 -12.69 -0.84 15.54
C ILE A 84 -13.41 -0.79 14.18
N VAL A 85 -14.00 -1.90 13.74
CA VAL A 85 -14.71 -2.00 12.46
C VAL A 85 -15.99 -1.17 12.46
N ALA A 86 -16.72 -1.10 13.57
CA ALA A 86 -17.89 -0.24 13.70
C ALA A 86 -17.51 1.23 13.50
N GLU A 87 -16.41 1.67 14.12
CA GLU A 87 -15.94 3.05 14.00
C GLU A 87 -15.37 3.35 12.60
N LEU A 88 -14.63 2.40 12.00
CA LEU A 88 -14.21 2.49 10.60
C LEU A 88 -15.40 2.66 9.66
N THR A 89 -16.49 1.91 9.88
CA THR A 89 -17.71 1.98 9.07
C THR A 89 -18.34 3.37 9.15
N ARG A 90 -18.47 3.92 10.37
CA ARG A 90 -19.01 5.26 10.60
C ARG A 90 -18.17 6.34 9.92
N LEU A 91 -16.87 6.37 10.21
CA LEU A 91 -15.94 7.35 9.66
C LEU A 91 -15.82 7.28 8.14
N THR A 92 -15.83 6.07 7.58
CA THR A 92 -15.79 5.88 6.13
C THR A 92 -17.05 6.42 5.47
N GLY A 93 -18.23 6.22 6.09
CA GLY A 93 -19.47 6.84 5.61
C GLY A 93 -19.37 8.37 5.56
N GLU A 94 -18.90 8.99 6.65
CA GLU A 94 -18.72 10.44 6.73
C GLU A 94 -17.69 10.96 5.72
N TRP A 95 -16.61 10.23 5.51
CA TRP A 95 -15.58 10.61 4.53
C TRP A 95 -16.06 10.47 3.08
N LEU A 96 -16.95 9.52 2.78
CA LEU A 96 -17.54 9.41 1.44
C LEU A 96 -18.47 10.59 1.12
N ASP A 97 -19.10 11.19 2.13
CA ASP A 97 -19.90 12.41 2.00
C ASP A 97 -19.03 13.67 1.85
N ASP A 98 -17.83 13.70 2.46
CA ASP A 98 -16.81 14.74 2.28
C ASP A 98 -15.40 14.18 2.00
N PRO A 99 -15.11 13.77 0.74
CA PRO A 99 -13.84 13.12 0.41
C PRO A 99 -12.61 14.02 0.50
N GLN A 100 -12.80 15.34 0.64
CA GLN A 100 -11.71 16.31 0.78
C GLN A 100 -11.31 16.51 2.25
N SER A 101 -12.04 15.92 3.20
CA SER A 101 -11.72 15.99 4.62
C SER A 101 -10.51 15.12 4.97
N ASN A 102 -9.34 15.76 5.02
CA ASN A 102 -8.11 15.11 5.49
C ASN A 102 -8.18 14.70 6.97
N ASP A 103 -9.05 15.33 7.77
CA ASP A 103 -9.18 14.98 9.18
C ASP A 103 -9.92 13.64 9.35
N LEU A 104 -11.01 13.42 8.60
CA LEU A 104 -11.68 12.12 8.54
C LEU A 104 -10.73 11.04 8.00
N LEU A 105 -9.97 11.36 6.95
CA LEU A 105 -8.99 10.43 6.38
C LEU A 105 -7.88 10.04 7.38
N ARG A 106 -7.42 10.99 8.21
CA ARG A 106 -6.48 10.72 9.32
C ARG A 106 -7.09 9.84 10.39
N ASP A 107 -8.36 10.04 10.73
CA ASP A 107 -9.07 9.19 11.69
C ASP A 107 -9.20 7.75 11.18
N ILE A 108 -9.68 7.56 9.94
CA ILE A 108 -9.77 6.24 9.30
C ILE A 108 -8.40 5.54 9.31
N ARG A 109 -7.34 6.27 8.94
CA ARG A 109 -5.96 5.77 8.97
C ARG A 109 -5.52 5.35 10.37
N ARG A 110 -5.86 6.12 11.42
CA ARG A 110 -5.59 5.74 12.83
C ARG A 110 -6.29 4.44 13.20
N HIS A 111 -7.55 4.25 12.80
CA HIS A 111 -8.27 3.01 13.09
C HIS A 111 -7.66 1.81 12.36
N PHE A 112 -7.23 1.95 11.10
CA PHE A 112 -6.48 0.88 10.42
C PHE A 112 -5.13 0.56 11.09
N HIS A 113 -4.45 1.56 11.66
CA HIS A 113 -3.25 1.34 12.46
C HIS A 113 -3.54 0.49 13.70
N THR A 114 -4.58 0.82 14.46
CA THR A 114 -5.02 0.04 15.62
C THR A 114 -5.47 -1.37 15.21
N PHE A 115 -6.23 -1.49 14.12
CA PHE A 115 -6.69 -2.77 13.58
C PHE A 115 -5.53 -3.69 13.20
N LYS A 116 -4.50 -3.14 12.53
CA LYS A 116 -3.24 -3.85 12.24
C LYS A 116 -2.57 -4.35 13.53
N GLY A 117 -2.48 -3.51 14.55
CA GLY A 117 -1.89 -3.85 15.85
C GLY A 117 -2.64 -4.99 16.55
N ASN A 118 -3.96 -4.87 16.62
CA ASN A 118 -4.85 -5.87 17.20
C ASN A 118 -4.70 -7.24 16.52
N GLY A 119 -4.71 -7.30 15.17
CA GLY A 119 -4.49 -8.57 14.44
C GLY A 119 -3.11 -9.18 14.71
N ARG A 120 -2.03 -8.38 14.72
CA ARG A 120 -0.67 -8.87 14.99
C ARG A 120 -0.48 -9.37 16.42
N ALA A 121 -1.10 -8.72 17.40
CA ALA A 121 -0.96 -9.06 18.80
C ALA A 121 -1.41 -10.50 19.11
N VAL A 122 -2.42 -10.99 18.40
CA VAL A 122 -2.98 -12.34 18.61
C VAL A 122 -2.56 -13.36 17.56
N GLY A 123 -1.84 -12.93 16.52
CA GLY A 123 -1.36 -13.81 15.45
C GLY A 123 -2.24 -13.91 14.21
N ALA A 124 -3.27 -13.06 14.08
CA ALA A 124 -4.07 -12.86 12.87
C ALA A 124 -3.29 -12.00 11.85
N ASN A 125 -2.11 -12.46 11.46
CA ASN A 125 -1.15 -11.69 10.66
C ASN A 125 -1.69 -11.34 9.26
N VAL A 126 -2.47 -12.22 8.65
CA VAL A 126 -3.07 -12.00 7.33
C VAL A 126 -4.07 -10.85 7.39
N LEU A 127 -4.93 -10.81 8.42
CA LEU A 127 -5.84 -9.69 8.64
C LEU A 127 -5.11 -8.40 9.01
N GLY A 128 -4.06 -8.51 9.83
CA GLY A 128 -3.19 -7.37 10.16
C GLY A 128 -2.50 -6.78 8.93
N GLU A 129 -2.14 -7.60 7.95
CA GLU A 129 -1.56 -7.14 6.68
C GLU A 129 -2.58 -6.35 5.83
N LEU A 130 -3.85 -6.77 5.81
CA LEU A 130 -4.91 -5.97 5.17
C LEU A 130 -5.03 -4.60 5.83
N GLY A 131 -5.02 -4.54 7.17
CA GLY A 131 -5.03 -3.29 7.91
C GLY A 131 -3.84 -2.40 7.56
N TRP A 132 -2.65 -2.98 7.43
CA TRP A 132 -1.45 -2.26 6.98
C TRP A 132 -1.56 -1.77 5.53
N ALA A 133 -2.05 -2.60 4.61
CA ALA A 133 -2.17 -2.24 3.20
C ALA A 133 -3.16 -1.08 2.99
N ALA A 134 -4.29 -1.09 3.71
CA ALA A 134 -5.22 0.02 3.75
C ALA A 134 -4.55 1.27 4.34
N GLN A 135 -3.85 1.14 5.48
CA GLN A 135 -3.13 2.25 6.10
C GLN A 135 -2.11 2.90 5.14
N ASP A 136 -1.28 2.11 4.43
CA ASP A 136 -0.28 2.62 3.47
C ASP A 136 -0.93 3.38 2.31
N MET A 137 -2.04 2.86 1.78
CA MET A 137 -2.79 3.55 0.73
C MET A 137 -3.32 4.91 1.20
N LEU A 138 -3.84 4.99 2.43
CA LEU A 138 -4.34 6.25 3.00
C LEU A 138 -3.20 7.22 3.34
N ASP A 139 -2.06 6.72 3.82
CA ASP A 139 -0.86 7.51 4.06
C ASP A 139 -0.41 8.20 2.76
N ARG A 140 -0.39 7.49 1.62
CA ARG A 140 -0.07 8.10 0.31
C ARG A 140 -1.12 9.09 -0.18
N SER A 141 -2.39 8.89 0.15
CA SER A 141 -3.44 9.87 -0.14
C SER A 141 -3.26 11.14 0.68
N LEU A 142 -2.86 11.03 1.95
CA LEU A 142 -2.58 12.16 2.83
C LEU A 142 -1.30 12.92 2.44
N ASP A 143 -0.28 12.20 1.97
CA ASP A 143 0.98 12.76 1.48
C ASP A 143 0.81 13.46 0.10
N GLY A 144 -0.33 13.26 -0.57
CA GLY A 144 -0.64 13.83 -1.88
C GLY A 144 -0.07 13.03 -3.06
N ASP A 145 0.55 11.89 -2.78
CA ASP A 145 1.08 10.97 -3.79
C ASP A 145 -0.04 10.33 -4.61
N ILE A 146 -1.24 10.16 -4.02
CA ILE A 146 -2.43 9.60 -4.65
C ILE A 146 -3.60 10.57 -4.45
N THR A 147 -4.34 10.86 -5.51
CA THR A 147 -5.62 11.57 -5.37
C THR A 147 -6.69 10.58 -4.88
N PRO A 148 -7.47 10.90 -3.83
CA PRO A 148 -8.59 10.07 -3.36
C PRO A 148 -9.76 10.15 -4.35
N ASN A 149 -9.55 9.63 -5.55
CA ASN A 149 -10.54 9.56 -6.61
C ASN A 149 -11.60 8.48 -6.28
N SER A 150 -12.56 8.31 -7.19
CA SER A 150 -13.63 7.32 -7.04
C SER A 150 -13.12 5.89 -6.82
N ASP A 151 -11.97 5.53 -7.38
CA ASP A 151 -11.42 4.18 -7.28
C ASP A 151 -10.87 3.92 -5.87
N VAL A 152 -10.15 4.88 -5.29
CA VAL A 152 -9.67 4.81 -3.91
C VAL A 152 -10.85 4.77 -2.94
N GLN A 153 -11.84 5.64 -3.14
CA GLN A 153 -13.05 5.68 -2.31
C GLN A 153 -13.82 4.35 -2.35
N THR A 154 -13.99 3.78 -3.55
CA THR A 154 -14.64 2.48 -3.74
C THR A 154 -13.88 1.37 -3.02
N LEU A 155 -12.54 1.37 -3.14
CA LEU A 155 -11.72 0.34 -2.51
C LEU A 155 -11.73 0.44 -0.97
N VAL A 156 -11.65 1.64 -0.39
CA VAL A 156 -11.79 1.83 1.06
C VAL A 156 -13.14 1.31 1.54
N SER A 157 -14.22 1.64 0.82
CA SER A 157 -15.57 1.15 1.12
C SER A 157 -15.67 -0.37 1.03
N GLU A 158 -15.09 -0.98 -0.02
CA GLU A 158 -15.06 -2.45 -0.19
C GLU A 158 -14.31 -3.15 0.94
N VAL A 159 -13.15 -2.61 1.34
CA VAL A 159 -12.36 -3.14 2.45
C VAL A 159 -13.17 -3.09 3.74
N VAL A 160 -13.68 -1.90 4.11
CA VAL A 160 -14.41 -1.69 5.36
C VAL A 160 -15.69 -2.53 5.41
N ALA A 161 -16.42 -2.65 4.30
CA ALA A 161 -17.62 -3.49 4.21
C ALA A 161 -17.31 -4.98 4.35
N ALA A 162 -16.11 -5.43 3.98
CA ALA A 162 -15.69 -6.82 4.12
C ALA A 162 -15.23 -7.16 5.55
N LEU A 163 -14.68 -6.19 6.30
CA LEU A 163 -14.08 -6.43 7.62
C LEU A 163 -14.98 -7.19 8.61
N PRO A 164 -16.29 -6.93 8.76
CA PRO A 164 -17.12 -7.68 9.70
C PRO A 164 -17.11 -9.19 9.43
N ALA A 165 -17.27 -9.58 8.16
CA ALA A 165 -17.26 -10.99 7.77
C ALA A 165 -15.87 -11.62 7.92
N LEU A 166 -14.82 -10.85 7.62
CA LEU A 166 -13.43 -11.30 7.74
C LEU A 166 -13.02 -11.51 9.19
N VAL A 167 -13.36 -10.58 10.10
CA VAL A 167 -13.15 -10.72 11.55
C VAL A 167 -13.92 -11.94 12.07
N GLN A 168 -15.20 -12.07 11.73
CA GLN A 168 -16.01 -13.22 12.14
C GLN A 168 -15.44 -14.57 11.66
N SER A 169 -14.74 -14.61 10.52
CA SER A 169 -14.12 -15.85 10.03
C SER A 169 -13.07 -16.42 10.99
N TYR A 170 -12.43 -15.58 11.82
CA TYR A 170 -11.48 -16.01 12.85
C TYR A 170 -12.15 -16.67 14.08
N SER A 171 -13.48 -16.58 14.20
CA SER A 171 -14.23 -17.27 15.25
C SER A 171 -14.51 -18.74 14.92
N ARG A 172 -14.35 -19.15 13.65
CA ARG A 172 -14.80 -20.45 13.13
C ARG A 172 -13.68 -21.49 13.19
N GLU A 173 -14.08 -22.76 13.28
CA GLU A 173 -13.14 -23.88 13.19
C GLU A 173 -12.60 -24.09 11.77
N GLU A 174 -13.36 -23.68 10.74
CA GLU A 174 -12.96 -23.78 9.32
C GLU A 174 -11.78 -22.85 8.96
N GLY A 175 -11.43 -21.90 9.84
CA GLY A 175 -10.36 -20.94 9.65
C GLY A 175 -10.78 -19.68 8.90
N ALA A 176 -9.86 -18.72 8.83
CA ALA A 176 -10.09 -17.42 8.24
C ALA A 176 -10.25 -17.47 6.71
N ASP A 177 -11.00 -16.54 6.14
CA ASP A 177 -11.12 -16.35 4.69
C ASP A 177 -9.86 -15.66 4.11
N VAL A 178 -8.74 -16.39 4.15
CA VAL A 178 -7.42 -15.92 3.75
C VAL A 178 -7.38 -15.45 2.30
N GLU A 179 -8.14 -16.09 1.40
CA GLU A 179 -8.14 -15.73 -0.02
C GLU A 179 -8.74 -14.34 -0.23
N ARG A 180 -9.91 -14.06 0.37
CA ARG A 180 -10.53 -12.74 0.28
C ARG A 180 -9.67 -11.66 0.92
N ILE A 181 -9.06 -11.94 2.08
CA ILE A 181 -8.15 -10.98 2.73
C ILE A 181 -6.97 -10.64 1.82
N ARG A 182 -6.34 -11.65 1.19
CA ARG A 182 -5.22 -11.42 0.26
C ARG A 182 -5.63 -10.66 -0.98
N GLN A 183 -6.82 -10.93 -1.53
CA GLN A 183 -7.34 -10.19 -2.68
C GLN A 183 -7.42 -8.70 -2.37
N LEU A 184 -8.09 -8.32 -1.28
CA LEU A 184 -8.22 -6.93 -0.84
C LEU A 184 -6.86 -6.29 -0.53
N THR A 185 -5.98 -7.04 0.14
CA THR A 185 -4.61 -6.60 0.44
C THR A 185 -3.84 -6.22 -0.83
N ASN A 186 -3.90 -7.09 -1.85
CA ASN A 186 -3.23 -6.85 -3.14
C ASN A 186 -3.85 -5.66 -3.89
N GLN A 187 -5.17 -5.46 -3.80
CA GLN A 187 -5.84 -4.31 -4.40
C GLN A 187 -5.39 -3.00 -3.75
N CYS A 188 -5.27 -2.94 -2.42
CA CYS A 188 -4.73 -1.78 -1.71
C CYS A 188 -3.30 -1.45 -2.16
N PHE A 189 -2.41 -2.44 -2.25
CA PHE A 189 -1.05 -2.20 -2.75
C PHE A 189 -1.02 -1.78 -4.22
N ALA A 190 -1.90 -2.32 -5.06
CA ALA A 190 -1.99 -1.90 -6.44
C ALA A 190 -2.42 -0.42 -6.54
N ALA A 191 -3.48 -0.03 -5.82
CA ALA A 191 -3.94 1.35 -5.74
C ALA A 191 -2.85 2.29 -5.22
N ALA A 192 -2.12 1.87 -4.18
CA ALA A 192 -1.00 2.61 -3.61
C ALA A 192 0.11 2.93 -4.65
N ASN A 193 0.33 2.04 -5.62
CA ASN A 193 1.42 2.14 -6.59
C ASN A 193 1.01 2.73 -7.96
N MET A 194 -0.27 2.82 -8.29
CA MET A 194 -0.71 3.32 -9.61
C MET A 194 -0.41 4.80 -9.86
N SER A 195 -0.23 5.61 -8.81
CA SER A 195 0.06 7.05 -8.98
C SER A 195 1.56 7.37 -9.18
N ALA A 196 2.46 6.46 -8.79
CA ALA A 196 3.91 6.65 -8.98
C ALA A 196 4.36 6.51 -10.45
N GLY A 197 3.48 6.04 -11.35
CA GLY A 197 3.82 5.70 -12.73
C GLY A 197 3.36 6.68 -13.82
N SER A 198 2.63 7.75 -13.50
CA SER A 198 2.00 8.62 -14.51
C SER A 198 2.62 10.01 -14.68
N THR A 199 3.57 10.42 -13.83
CA THR A 199 4.34 11.67 -14.02
C THR A 199 5.51 11.47 -14.98
N GLY A 200 5.22 11.22 -16.26
CA GLY A 200 6.25 10.85 -17.22
C GLY A 200 5.96 10.99 -18.71
N ARG A 201 5.16 11.98 -19.15
CA ARG A 201 5.28 12.65 -20.47
C ARG A 201 4.26 13.78 -20.64
N GLN A 202 4.62 15.00 -20.28
CA GLN A 202 4.14 16.17 -21.03
C GLN A 202 5.13 16.36 -22.19
N ALA A 203 4.72 15.97 -23.39
CA ALA A 203 5.34 16.50 -24.60
C ALA A 203 4.92 17.97 -24.69
N GLY A 204 5.86 18.88 -24.47
CA GLY A 204 5.66 20.31 -24.70
C GLY A 204 5.30 20.55 -26.18
N PRO A 205 4.58 21.65 -26.48
CA PRO A 205 4.24 21.98 -27.86
C PRO A 205 5.53 22.24 -28.65
N ALA A 206 5.68 21.56 -29.78
CA ALA A 206 6.75 21.81 -30.73
C ALA A 206 6.55 23.23 -31.31
N ASP A 207 7.45 24.12 -30.90
CA ASP A 207 7.74 25.37 -31.58
C ASP A 207 8.39 25.04 -32.92
N ASP A 208 7.66 25.23 -34.02
CA ASP A 208 8.17 25.10 -35.38
C ASP A 208 8.28 26.49 -36.01
N SER A 209 9.21 27.28 -35.50
CA SER A 209 9.68 28.51 -36.13
C SER A 209 10.71 28.17 -37.22
N LEU A 210 10.25 27.89 -38.43
CA LEU A 210 11.09 27.86 -39.63
C LEU A 210 10.63 28.94 -40.61
N GLY A 211 11.54 29.88 -40.83
CA GLY A 211 11.30 31.11 -41.58
C GLY A 211 11.08 30.89 -43.08
N MET A 212 10.22 31.73 -43.63
CA MET A 212 10.30 32.13 -45.03
C MET A 212 9.96 33.63 -45.10
N ARG A 213 11.00 34.47 -45.06
CA ARG A 213 10.91 35.91 -45.31
C ARG A 213 10.63 36.11 -46.80
N ALA A 214 9.41 36.52 -47.12
CA ALA A 214 9.10 37.02 -48.46
C ALA A 214 9.76 38.40 -48.66
N ILE A 215 10.53 38.49 -49.73
CA ILE A 215 11.19 39.68 -50.26
C ILE A 215 10.15 40.51 -51.04
N PRO A 216 9.98 41.82 -50.77
CA PRO A 216 9.32 42.70 -51.72
C PRO A 216 10.36 43.34 -52.65
N SER A 217 10.36 42.94 -53.92
CA SER A 217 11.04 43.67 -54.99
C SER A 217 10.17 44.85 -55.45
N THR A 218 10.70 46.07 -55.22
CA THR A 218 10.81 47.23 -56.15
C THR A 218 9.67 47.44 -57.18
N GLU A 219 9.07 48.63 -57.31
CA GLU A 219 9.64 49.81 -58.01
C GLU A 219 8.69 51.07 -57.92
N PRO A 220 8.94 52.26 -58.55
CA PRO A 220 9.14 53.51 -57.80
C PRO A 220 8.21 54.72 -58.13
N LEU A 221 8.35 55.78 -57.33
CA LEU A 221 8.11 57.23 -57.52
C LEU A 221 7.37 57.73 -58.79
N SER A 222 6.31 58.54 -58.60
CA SER A 222 6.18 59.85 -59.27
C SER A 222 5.19 60.78 -58.54
N HIS A 223 5.70 61.99 -58.23
CA HIS A 223 5.07 63.32 -58.01
C HIS A 223 3.73 63.48 -57.29
#